data_AF-A0A7C1FT43-F1
#
_entry.id   AF-A0A7C1FT43-F1
#
_cell.length_a   1.000
_cell.length_b   1.000
_cell.length_c   1.000
_cell.angle_alpha   90.00
_cell.angle_beta   90.00
_cell.angle_gamma   90.00
#
_symmetry.space_group_name_H-M   'P 1'
#
loop_
_entity.id
_entity.type
_entity.pdbx_description
1 polymer ?
#
loop_
_entity_poly.entity_id
_entity_poly.type
_entity_poly.pdbx_seq_one_letter_code
_entity_poly.pdbx_strand_id
1 'polypeptide(L)' 'MAGPLWILGFDGDCLTCRQRAEEVARLAGERLEVRSLRAPEVAAWRAGAGAGCPLDPDAVAD' A
#
# COMPACT_ATOMS: atom_id res chain seq x y z
N MET A 1 -22.34 -4.79 8.34
CA MET A 1 -21.01 -4.78 8.98
C MET A 1 -20.01 -4.43 7.91
N ALA A 2 -19.41 -3.23 7.96
CA ALA A 2 -18.31 -2.90 7.06
C ALA A 2 -17.12 -3.78 7.45
N GLY A 3 -16.61 -4.58 6.51
CA GLY A 3 -15.41 -5.39 6.71
C GLY A 3 -14.17 -4.50 6.90
N PRO A 4 -12.99 -5.10 7.18
CA PRO A 4 -11.75 -4.33 7.31
C PRO A 4 -11.46 -3.58 6.01
N LEU A 5 -11.09 -2.29 6.14
CA LEU A 5 -10.61 -1.45 5.06
C LEU A 5 -9.16 -1.84 4.74
N TRP A 6 -8.90 -2.27 3.52
CA TRP A 6 -7.57 -2.58 3.04
C TRP A 6 -6.90 -1.33 2.48
N ILE A 7 -5.59 -1.21 2.63
CA ILE A 7 -4.81 -0.14 2.01
C ILE A 7 -3.92 -0.73 0.92
N LEU A 8 -4.08 -0.23 -0.30
CA LEU A 8 -3.15 -0.47 -1.40
C LEU A 8 -2.15 0.69 -1.47
N GLY A 9 -0.94 0.45 -0.95
CA GLY A 9 0.19 1.36 -1.08
C GLY A 9 0.89 1.18 -2.44
N PHE A 10 1.15 2.26 -3.17
CA PHE A 10 1.97 2.21 -4.39
C PHE A 10 2.93 3.41 -4.50
N ASP A 11 4.03 3.25 -5.25
CA ASP A 11 4.92 4.36 -5.58
C ASP A 11 4.40 5.08 -6.85
N GLY A 12 4.17 6.38 -6.72
CA GLY A 12 3.41 7.19 -7.66
C GLY A 12 4.18 7.63 -8.91
N ASP A 13 5.47 7.32 -8.99
CA ASP A 13 6.36 7.78 -10.07
C ASP A 13 5.99 7.18 -11.44
N CYS A 14 5.14 6.15 -11.45
CA CYS A 14 4.66 5.43 -12.61
C CYS A 14 3.15 5.70 -12.83
N LEU A 15 2.80 6.43 -13.90
CA LEU A 15 1.40 6.72 -14.28
C LEU A 15 0.56 5.44 -14.44
N THR A 16 1.17 4.37 -14.94
CA THR A 16 0.54 3.05 -15.08
C THR A 16 0.17 2.43 -13.73
N CYS A 17 1.00 2.62 -12.71
CA CYS A 17 0.82 2.06 -11.38
C CYS A 17 -0.37 2.74 -10.70
N ARG A 18 -0.49 4.05 -10.90
CA ARG A 18 -1.66 4.82 -10.47
C ARG A 18 -2.95 4.32 -11.11
N GLN A 19 -2.99 4.20 -12.44
CA GLN A 19 -4.18 3.73 -13.15
C GLN A 19 -4.62 2.33 -12.69
N ARG A 20 -3.67 1.41 -12.48
CA ARG A 20 -3.96 0.07 -11.97
C ARG A 20 -4.48 0.12 -10.53
N ALA A 21 -3.88 0.92 -9.65
CA ALA A 21 -4.32 1.04 -8.27
C ALA A 21 -5.74 1.62 -8.17
N GLU A 22 -6.04 2.65 -8.97
CA GLU A 22 -7.38 3.24 -9.06
C GLU A 22 -8.41 2.22 -9.58
N GLU A 23 -8.07 1.41 -10.58
CA GLU A 23 -8.96 0.37 -11.10
C GLU A 23 -9.23 -0.75 -10.08
N VAL A 24 -8.20 -1.20 -9.35
CA VAL A 24 -8.38 -2.19 -8.28
C VAL A 24 -9.28 -1.65 -7.17
N ALA A 25 -9.12 -0.39 -6.78
CA ALA A 25 -9.98 0.25 -5.78
C ALA A 25 -11.43 0.36 -6.26
N ARG A 26 -11.63 0.72 -7.54
CA ARG A 26 -12.96 0.74 -8.15
C ARG A 26 -13.64 -0.63 -8.09
N LEU A 27 -12.90 -1.71 -8.36
CA LEU A 27 -13.42 -3.08 -8.29
C LEU A 27 -13.71 -3.55 -6.85
N ALA A 28 -12.91 -3.09 -5.88
CA ALA A 28 -13.07 -3.43 -4.48
C ALA A 28 -14.16 -2.62 -3.75
N GLY A 29 -14.61 -1.50 -4.34
CA GLY A 29 -15.58 -0.59 -3.74
C GLY A 29 -15.05 0.04 -2.45
N GLU A 30 -15.92 0.21 -1.45
CA GLU A 30 -15.58 0.85 -0.17
C GLU A 30 -14.64 0.02 0.73
N ARG A 31 -14.10 -1.09 0.21
CA ARG A 31 -13.26 -2.03 0.96
C ARG A 31 -11.77 -1.83 0.75
N LEU A 32 -11.38 -0.98 -0.21
CA LEU A 32 -9.98 -0.72 -0.52
C LEU A 32 -9.75 0.78 -0.69
N GLU A 33 -8.76 1.30 0.03
CA GLU A 33 -8.28 2.65 -0.13
C GLU A 33 -6.89 2.65 -0.78
N VAL A 34 -6.68 3.55 -1.73
CA VAL A 34 -5.38 3.73 -2.37
C VAL A 34 -4.62 4.82 -1.65
N ARG A 35 -3.36 4.55 -1.31
CA ARG A 35 -2.45 5.54 -0.71
C ARG A 35 -1.08 5.50 -1.38
N SER A 36 -0.42 6.65 -1.38
CA SER A 36 0.98 6.73 -1.78
C SER A 36 1.85 6.08 -0.71
N LEU A 37 2.87 5.33 -1.11
CA LEU A 37 3.91 4.84 -0.18
C LEU A 37 4.68 5.98 0.51
N ARG A 38 4.62 7.20 -0.03
CA ARG A 38 5.23 8.40 0.54
C ARG A 38 4.29 9.16 1.50
N ALA A 39 3.04 8.73 1.63
CA ALA A 39 2.14 9.33 2.60
C ALA A 39 2.69 9.10 4.02
N PRO A 40 2.79 10.14 4.88
CA PRO A 40 3.45 10.03 6.18
C PRO A 40 2.93 8.88 7.05
N GLU A 41 1.61 8.65 7.03
CA GLU A 41 0.95 7.57 7.77
C GLU A 41 1.33 6.18 7.24
N VAL A 42 1.48 6.02 5.92
CA VAL A 42 1.88 4.75 5.30
C VAL A 42 3.36 4.50 5.53
N ALA A 43 4.20 5.53 5.44
CA ALA A 43 5.62 5.43 5.72
C ALA A 43 5.87 5.05 7.20
N ALA A 44 5.15 5.69 8.14
CA ALA A 44 5.21 5.36 9.55
C ALA A 44 4.73 3.92 9.85
N TRP A 45 3.61 3.50 9.23
CA TRP A 45 3.14 2.12 9.34
C TRP A 45 4.18 1.12 8.81
N ARG A 46 4.77 1.37 7.64
CA ARG A 46 5.82 0.51 7.05
C ARG A 46 7.05 0.42 7.95
N ALA A 47 7.51 1.56 8.48
CA ALA A 47 8.65 1.59 9.39
C ALA A 47 8.40 0.75 10.66
N GLY A 48 7.15 0.71 11.16
CA GLY A 48 6.76 -0.14 12.28
C GLY A 48 6.49 -1.61 11.90
N ALA A 49 6.04 -1.87 10.67
CA ALA A 49 5.68 -3.19 10.16
C ALA A 49 6.87 -3.98 9.58
N GLY A 50 7.99 -3.31 9.29
CA GLY A 50 9.23 -3.92 8.76
C GLY A 50 9.98 -4.82 9.74
N ALA A 51 9.60 -4.84 11.02
CA ALA A 51 10.12 -5.83 11.97
C ALA A 51 9.53 -7.23 11.67
N GLY A 52 10.14 -7.93 10.70
CA GLY A 52 9.83 -9.33 10.37
C GLY A 52 8.99 -9.55 9.11
N CYS A 53 8.83 -8.56 8.23
CA CYS A 53 8.21 -8.78 6.93
C CYS A 53 9.22 -9.40 5.95
N PRO A 54 9.05 -10.66 5.49
CA PRO A 54 9.99 -11.33 4.58
C PRO A 54 10.03 -10.72 3.16
N LEU A 55 9.18 -9.72 2.89
CA LEU A 55 9.10 -8.99 1.63
C LEU A 55 9.38 -7.50 1.82
N ASP A 56 9.99 -7.12 2.94
CA ASP A 56 10.44 -5.74 3.12
C ASP A 56 11.48 -5.43 2.03
N PRO A 57 11.21 -4.47 1.11
CA PRO A 57 12.15 -4.11 0.05
C PRO A 57 13.44 -3.51 0.60
N ASP A 58 13.43 -3.07 1.86
CA ASP A 58 14.60 -2.54 2.59
C ASP A 58 15.24 -3.61 3.50
N ALA A 59 14.63 -4.80 3.64
CA ALA A 59 15.28 -5.91 4.32
C ALA A 59 16.41 -6.45 3.45
N VAL A 60 17.63 -6.28 3.94
CA VAL A 60 18.82 -6.95 3.41
C VAL A 60 18.63 -8.44 3.66
N ALA A 61 18.51 -9.22 2.59
CA ALA A 61 18.58 -10.68 2.68
C ALA A 61 20.02 -11.06 3.07
N ASP A 62 20.19 -11.62 4.27
CA ASP A 62 21.42 -12.32 4.70
C ASP A 62 21.64 -13.60 3.87
#